data_AF-A0A2Z3GZ87-F1
#
_entry.id   AF-A0A2Z3GZ87-F1
#
_cell.length_a   1.000
_cell.length_b   1.000
_cell.length_c   1.000
_cell.angle_alpha   90.00
_cell.angle_beta   90.00
_cell.angle_gamma   90.00
#
_symmetry.space_group_name_H-M   'P 1'
#
loop_
_entity.id
_entity.type
_entity.pdbx_description
1 polymer ?
#
loop_
_entity_poly.entity_id
_entity_poly.type
_entity_poly.pdbx_seq_one_letter_code
_entity_poly.pdbx_strand_id
1 'polypeptide(L)'
;MTNCSRALAIRYRCARTCSSEVSQRNSSSGSTGGVARSTTHARTSPSSGARPNTAGHAPTRTRTLFAVSTLTRICPSRLIRTTLSAPTMNTFILISALAVGQQGAPATFHCPAPTAAKGDVKAGRPLTHTFELVNASTGTVTVTKVEAGCGCLRQGVSASTLAPGEKTKLALEVNTLTQPDGPNRWQVSVSYQLHEPGAAPRTGEVLLQITATLTREIAVNPPQLAFSTAGAAQKTLEVTDKRPKPLTVLKATSSAPHLTVEVGAAVSAAAGRTQPITVKLAANAPAGHRDETVVLLTDDPDCPELRIPVRVLKRAVGPVTVTPDAVTARFAPGQTEVSTLVQLRSPEGKAFTVAGAEADFPGVGVKFSPGSGPVATVRVTVPEALAKQPGRCNVRVRLGESGGEVSIPVSWTGAKK
;
A
#
# COMPACT_ATOMS: atom_id res chain seq x y z
N MET A 1 65.64 37.89 -41.95
CA MET A 1 65.22 38.08 -43.36
C MET A 1 63.86 38.78 -43.34
N THR A 2 63.92 40.11 -43.45
CA THR A 2 63.05 41.03 -44.22
C THR A 2 61.52 40.75 -44.24
N ASN A 3 60.74 41.48 -43.42
CA ASN A 3 59.82 42.61 -43.78
C ASN A 3 58.45 42.16 -44.34
N CYS A 4 57.29 42.78 -44.09
CA CYS A 4 56.89 44.10 -43.60
C CYS A 4 55.38 43.96 -43.22
N SER A 5 54.92 44.19 -41.99
CA SER A 5 54.50 45.46 -41.37
C SER A 5 53.20 46.12 -41.90
N ARG A 6 52.38 46.50 -40.91
CA ARG A 6 51.33 47.54 -40.84
C ARG A 6 49.88 47.10 -41.11
N ALA A 7 48.86 47.61 -40.41
CA ALA A 7 48.71 48.36 -39.17
C ALA A 7 47.20 48.66 -39.01
N LEU A 8 46.73 48.70 -37.76
CA LEU A 8 45.62 49.54 -37.20
C LEU A 8 44.22 49.53 -37.87
N ALA A 9 43.10 49.77 -37.20
CA ALA A 9 42.59 49.72 -35.82
C ALA A 9 41.16 50.32 -35.86
N ILE A 10 40.45 50.28 -34.72
CA ILE A 10 39.30 51.14 -34.32
C ILE A 10 37.93 50.66 -34.86
N ARG A 11 37.08 49.94 -34.10
CA ARG A 11 36.23 50.25 -32.91
C ARG A 11 34.86 50.90 -33.22
N TYR A 12 33.91 50.53 -32.34
CA TYR A 12 32.54 51.03 -32.04
C TYR A 12 31.42 50.45 -32.92
N ARG A 13 30.49 49.60 -32.44
CA ARG A 13 29.66 49.47 -31.21
C ARG A 13 28.44 50.42 -31.18
N CYS A 14 27.27 49.79 -31.30
CA CYS A 14 26.09 49.89 -30.42
C CYS A 14 24.77 50.48 -30.95
N ALA A 15 23.70 49.84 -30.44
CA ALA A 15 22.33 50.30 -30.13
C ALA A 15 21.29 50.22 -31.27
N ARG A 16 20.29 49.32 -31.20
CA ARG A 16 18.99 49.38 -30.45
C ARG A 16 18.02 50.40 -31.11
N THR A 17 16.71 50.21 -31.30
CA THR A 17 15.67 49.43 -30.58
C THR A 17 14.33 49.44 -31.35
N CYS A 18 13.45 48.48 -31.02
CA CYS A 18 11.99 48.56 -30.83
C CYS A 18 10.97 48.83 -31.98
N SER A 19 10.13 47.80 -32.19
CA SER A 19 8.69 47.74 -31.81
C SER A 19 7.56 47.85 -32.86
N SER A 20 6.52 47.05 -32.53
CA SER A 20 5.10 47.07 -32.92
C SER A 20 4.70 46.41 -34.25
N GLU A 21 3.52 45.85 -34.47
CA GLU A 21 2.44 45.16 -33.70
C GLU A 21 1.39 44.73 -34.79
N VAL A 22 0.43 43.87 -34.45
CA VAL A 22 -0.86 43.63 -35.14
C VAL A 22 -0.96 42.56 -36.26
N SER A 23 -1.40 41.37 -35.83
CA SER A 23 -2.58 40.59 -36.27
C SER A 23 -3.22 40.82 -37.65
N GLN A 24 -3.40 39.74 -38.43
CA GLN A 24 -4.72 39.35 -38.96
C GLN A 24 -4.75 37.91 -39.52
N ARG A 25 -5.89 37.24 -39.30
CA ARG A 25 -6.30 35.90 -39.76
C ARG A 25 -6.76 35.94 -41.22
N ASN A 26 -6.54 34.89 -42.00
CA ASN A 26 -7.57 33.92 -42.44
C ASN A 26 -7.08 33.03 -43.60
N SER A 27 -7.09 31.73 -43.33
CA SER A 27 -7.75 30.64 -44.08
C SER A 27 -8.24 30.91 -45.51
N SER A 28 -7.86 30.04 -46.45
CA SER A 28 -8.82 29.40 -47.37
C SER A 28 -8.28 28.14 -48.04
N SER A 29 -9.18 27.16 -48.09
CA SER A 29 -9.15 25.83 -48.69
C SER A 29 -9.48 25.83 -50.19
N GLY A 30 -9.13 24.76 -50.92
CA GLY A 30 -9.76 24.42 -52.20
C GLY A 30 -9.16 23.21 -52.93
N SER A 31 -9.98 22.17 -53.12
CA SER A 31 -9.79 20.97 -53.95
C SER A 31 -9.73 21.32 -55.47
N THR A 32 -9.38 20.47 -56.45
CA THR A 32 -10.06 19.23 -56.90
C THR A 32 -9.40 18.68 -58.19
N GLY A 33 -9.38 17.34 -58.40
CA GLY A 33 -9.37 16.60 -59.70
C GLY A 33 -8.05 16.55 -60.51
N GLY A 34 -7.64 15.50 -61.25
CA GLY A 34 -8.16 14.15 -61.57
C GLY A 34 -7.31 13.46 -62.67
N VAL A 35 -7.32 12.11 -62.67
CA VAL A 35 -7.28 11.14 -63.81
C VAL A 35 -6.00 10.84 -64.64
N ALA A 36 -5.55 9.57 -64.50
CA ALA A 36 -5.04 8.53 -65.45
C ALA A 36 -3.84 8.72 -66.41
N ARG A 37 -2.85 7.80 -66.36
CA ARG A 37 -2.71 6.59 -67.24
C ARG A 37 -1.43 5.78 -66.96
N SER A 38 -1.56 4.49 -67.27
CA SER A 38 -0.61 3.35 -67.23
C SER A 38 0.56 3.41 -68.21
N THR A 39 1.71 2.79 -67.89
CA THR A 39 2.28 1.65 -68.65
C THR A 39 3.49 0.98 -67.98
N THR A 40 3.53 -0.33 -68.24
CA THR A 40 4.36 -1.46 -67.80
C THR A 40 5.80 -1.46 -68.31
N HIS A 41 6.75 -2.04 -67.54
CA HIS A 41 7.73 -3.00 -68.09
C HIS A 41 8.32 -3.91 -67.02
N ALA A 42 8.25 -5.22 -67.28
CA ALA A 42 8.87 -6.32 -66.55
C ALA A 42 10.15 -6.81 -67.26
N ARG A 43 11.10 -7.36 -66.50
CA ARG A 43 12.08 -8.42 -66.87
C ARG A 43 12.66 -9.02 -65.57
N THR A 44 12.21 -10.19 -65.14
CA THR A 44 12.79 -11.54 -65.33
C THR A 44 14.23 -11.75 -64.82
N SER A 45 14.30 -12.64 -63.82
CA SER A 45 15.43 -13.41 -63.23
C SER A 45 16.14 -14.31 -64.28
N PRO A 46 17.20 -15.13 -63.96
CA PRO A 46 17.06 -16.30 -63.06
C PRO A 46 18.33 -16.86 -62.34
N SER A 47 18.05 -17.84 -61.45
CA SER A 47 18.80 -19.08 -61.14
C SER A 47 20.17 -19.02 -60.41
N SER A 48 20.60 -20.00 -59.61
CA SER A 48 19.99 -21.17 -58.95
C SER A 48 21.05 -21.93 -58.13
N GLY A 49 20.59 -22.64 -57.09
CA GLY A 49 21.09 -23.96 -56.67
C GLY A 49 22.16 -23.98 -55.56
N ALA A 50 22.26 -25.01 -54.71
CA ALA A 50 21.42 -26.15 -54.37
C ALA A 50 22.06 -26.83 -53.11
N ARG A 51 21.28 -27.12 -52.04
CA ARG A 51 21.01 -28.44 -51.39
C ARG A 51 22.21 -29.22 -50.76
N PRO A 52 21.99 -30.33 -50.01
CA PRO A 52 21.40 -30.42 -48.67
C PRO A 52 22.25 -31.32 -47.72
N ASN A 53 21.88 -31.48 -46.44
CA ASN A 53 22.03 -32.80 -45.79
C ASN A 53 21.11 -32.99 -44.57
N THR A 54 20.61 -34.22 -44.49
CA THR A 54 19.59 -34.81 -43.62
C THR A 54 20.18 -35.68 -42.52
N ALA A 55 19.41 -35.83 -41.42
CA ALA A 55 19.29 -36.94 -40.45
C ALA A 55 19.28 -36.38 -39.02
N GLY A 56 18.40 -36.73 -38.07
CA GLY A 56 17.34 -37.72 -37.96
C GLY A 56 16.99 -37.83 -36.46
N HIS A 57 15.81 -38.37 -36.13
CA HIS A 57 15.26 -38.75 -34.79
C HIS A 57 14.11 -37.89 -34.22
N ALA A 58 12.89 -38.33 -34.55
CA ALA A 58 11.73 -38.40 -33.67
C ALA A 58 11.27 -39.88 -33.67
N PRO A 59 10.62 -40.45 -32.64
CA PRO A 59 9.21 -40.15 -32.31
C PRO A 59 8.95 -40.10 -30.77
N THR A 60 7.82 -39.64 -30.22
CA THR A 60 6.58 -40.43 -30.09
C THR A 60 5.49 -39.55 -29.45
N ARG A 61 4.32 -39.46 -30.11
CA ARG A 61 3.05 -38.94 -29.57
C ARG A 61 2.21 -40.15 -29.18
N THR A 62 1.78 -40.24 -27.93
CA THR A 62 0.78 -41.23 -27.50
C THR A 62 -0.57 -40.55 -27.37
N ARG A 63 -1.46 -40.84 -28.33
CA ARG A 63 -2.90 -40.67 -28.26
C ARG A 63 -3.47 -41.92 -27.58
N THR A 64 -4.29 -41.76 -26.56
CA THR A 64 -5.15 -42.83 -26.04
C THR A 64 -6.60 -42.37 -26.15
N LEU A 65 -7.36 -43.11 -26.95
CA LEU A 65 -8.82 -43.09 -27.08
C LEU A 65 -9.33 -44.50 -26.68
N PHE A 66 -10.63 -44.60 -26.38
CA PHE A 66 -11.42 -45.77 -25.93
C PHE A 66 -11.44 -45.98 -24.40
N ALA A 67 -12.56 -46.29 -23.75
CA ALA A 67 -13.92 -46.62 -24.18
C ALA A 67 -14.93 -46.31 -23.05
N VAL A 68 -16.16 -46.02 -23.47
CA VAL A 68 -17.39 -46.03 -22.66
C VAL A 68 -17.70 -47.46 -22.25
N SER A 69 -18.03 -47.70 -20.98
CA SER A 69 -18.73 -48.92 -20.56
C SER A 69 -19.67 -48.63 -19.39
N THR A 70 -20.95 -48.60 -19.74
CA THR A 70 -22.12 -48.58 -18.86
C THR A 70 -22.37 -50.01 -18.38
N LEU A 71 -22.50 -50.25 -17.08
CA LEU A 71 -23.06 -51.50 -16.57
C LEU A 71 -23.84 -51.27 -15.28
N THR A 72 -25.15 -51.12 -15.49
CA THR A 72 -26.24 -51.45 -14.59
C THR A 72 -26.06 -52.86 -14.00
N ARG A 73 -26.20 -53.01 -12.67
CA ARG A 73 -26.65 -54.27 -12.07
C ARG A 73 -27.68 -54.04 -10.98
N ILE A 74 -28.73 -54.85 -11.11
CA ILE A 74 -29.99 -54.93 -10.39
C ILE A 74 -29.91 -56.13 -9.43
N CYS A 75 -30.45 -55.96 -8.21
CA CYS A 75 -31.02 -56.96 -7.27
C CYS A 75 -30.14 -58.12 -6.73
N PRO A 76 -30.59 -58.87 -5.68
CA PRO A 76 -31.85 -58.80 -4.92
C PRO A 76 -31.74 -58.82 -3.38
N SER A 77 -32.87 -58.45 -2.79
CA SER A 77 -33.38 -58.78 -1.45
C SER A 77 -33.34 -60.27 -1.08
N ARG A 78 -32.99 -60.59 0.17
CA ARG A 78 -33.43 -61.81 0.88
C ARG A 78 -33.72 -61.53 2.35
N LEU A 79 -34.95 -61.84 2.74
CA LEU A 79 -35.42 -61.98 4.11
C LEU A 79 -34.64 -63.07 4.85
N ILE A 80 -34.28 -62.83 6.12
CA ILE A 80 -34.27 -63.88 7.15
C ILE A 80 -34.90 -63.29 8.42
N ARG A 81 -35.81 -64.09 8.97
CA ARG A 81 -36.70 -63.85 10.09
C ARG A 81 -36.22 -64.74 11.24
N THR A 82 -35.85 -64.19 12.39
CA THR A 82 -35.69 -65.01 13.62
C THR A 82 -35.79 -64.17 14.89
N THR A 83 -36.99 -64.21 15.47
CA THR A 83 -37.37 -64.39 16.89
C THR A 83 -36.51 -63.87 18.07
N LEU A 84 -37.18 -63.07 18.90
CA LEU A 84 -37.25 -63.04 20.38
C LEU A 84 -36.01 -63.41 21.22
N SER A 85 -35.58 -62.51 22.11
CA SER A 85 -36.01 -62.52 23.53
C SER A 85 -35.53 -61.25 24.26
N ALA A 86 -36.36 -60.74 25.17
CA ALA A 86 -35.95 -59.81 26.23
C ALA A 86 -35.35 -60.61 27.40
N PRO A 87 -34.52 -59.99 28.27
CA PRO A 87 -35.13 -59.43 29.48
C PRO A 87 -34.47 -58.15 30.05
N THR A 88 -35.32 -57.32 30.66
CA THR A 88 -35.15 -56.47 31.86
C THR A 88 -33.75 -56.20 32.44
N MET A 89 -33.39 -54.91 32.63
CA MET A 89 -33.10 -54.33 33.96
C MET A 89 -32.68 -52.84 33.88
N ASN A 90 -33.57 -51.98 34.38
CA ASN A 90 -33.31 -51.03 35.46
C ASN A 90 -31.91 -50.37 35.56
N THR A 91 -31.74 -49.15 35.06
CA THR A 91 -30.82 -48.14 35.66
C THR A 91 -31.30 -46.74 35.29
N PHE A 92 -32.13 -46.13 36.15
CA PHE A 92 -32.37 -44.70 36.15
C PHE A 92 -31.13 -44.02 36.75
N ILE A 93 -30.24 -43.49 35.90
CA ILE A 93 -29.19 -42.57 36.34
C ILE A 93 -29.80 -41.17 36.38
N LEU A 94 -30.15 -40.71 37.59
CA LEU A 94 -30.42 -39.31 37.86
C LEU A 94 -29.09 -38.55 37.79
N ILE A 95 -28.79 -37.95 36.64
CA ILE A 95 -27.70 -36.97 36.52
C ILE A 95 -28.27 -35.64 37.02
N SER A 96 -28.07 -35.37 38.32
CA SER A 96 -28.26 -34.04 38.90
C SER A 96 -27.22 -33.09 38.29
N ALA A 97 -27.59 -32.39 37.21
CA ALA A 97 -26.79 -31.34 36.64
C ALA A 97 -26.76 -30.14 37.60
N LEU A 98 -25.67 -30.03 38.37
CA LEU A 98 -25.26 -28.77 39.00
C LEU A 98 -24.98 -27.77 37.88
N ALA A 99 -25.98 -26.95 37.55
CA ALA A 99 -25.79 -25.72 36.81
C ALA A 99 -25.04 -24.73 37.72
N VAL A 100 -23.72 -24.85 37.74
CA VAL A 100 -22.86 -23.76 38.20
C VAL A 100 -22.99 -22.66 37.16
N GLY A 101 -23.94 -21.74 37.38
CA GLY A 101 -23.99 -20.49 36.66
C GLY A 101 -22.73 -19.69 36.98
N GLN A 102 -21.74 -19.73 36.09
CA GLN A 102 -20.71 -18.70 36.06
C GLN A 102 -21.37 -17.39 35.61
N GLN A 103 -22.00 -16.69 36.54
CA GLN A 103 -22.23 -15.26 36.39
C GLN A 103 -20.88 -14.57 36.62
N GLY A 104 -20.10 -14.42 35.54
CA GLY A 104 -18.99 -13.49 35.54
C GLY A 104 -19.50 -12.12 35.99
N ALA A 105 -18.80 -11.49 36.94
CA ALA A 105 -19.14 -10.16 37.42
C ALA A 105 -19.42 -9.23 36.21
N PRO A 106 -20.47 -8.39 36.26
CA PRO A 106 -20.81 -7.52 35.14
C PRO A 106 -19.58 -6.69 34.78
N ALA A 107 -19.19 -6.73 33.50
CA ALA A 107 -18.04 -6.00 33.01
C ALA A 107 -18.21 -4.51 33.34
N THR A 108 -17.30 -4.01 34.18
CA THR A 108 -17.38 -2.66 34.74
C THR A 108 -17.19 -1.58 33.67
N PHE A 109 -16.49 -1.90 32.58
CA PHE A 109 -16.52 -1.15 31.33
C PHE A 109 -17.04 -2.05 30.21
N HIS A 110 -18.12 -1.65 29.53
CA HIS A 110 -18.76 -2.50 28.54
C HIS A 110 -19.46 -1.71 27.43
N CYS A 111 -19.84 -2.41 26.36
CA CYS A 111 -20.76 -1.94 25.36
C CYS A 111 -22.09 -2.69 25.52
N PRO A 112 -23.23 -2.02 25.78
CA PRO A 112 -24.52 -2.70 25.94
C PRO A 112 -24.94 -3.51 24.70
N ALA A 113 -24.56 -3.04 23.51
CA ALA A 113 -24.82 -3.71 22.24
C ALA A 113 -23.50 -3.92 21.49
N PRO A 114 -22.70 -4.95 21.85
CA PRO A 114 -21.37 -5.15 21.28
C PRO A 114 -21.41 -5.72 19.85
N THR A 115 -22.60 -6.06 19.34
CA THR A 115 -22.78 -6.57 17.98
C THR A 115 -23.84 -5.78 17.25
N ALA A 116 -23.56 -5.42 16.00
CA ALA A 116 -24.50 -4.73 15.11
C ALA A 116 -24.63 -5.48 13.78
N ALA A 117 -25.80 -6.10 13.57
CA ALA A 117 -26.18 -6.67 12.29
C ALA A 117 -26.82 -5.59 11.39
N LYS A 118 -26.29 -5.42 10.19
CA LYS A 118 -26.74 -4.41 9.22
C LYS A 118 -27.56 -4.98 8.07
N GLY A 119 -27.74 -6.30 8.02
CA GLY A 119 -28.47 -6.97 6.95
C GLY A 119 -27.81 -6.76 5.59
N ASP A 120 -28.62 -6.59 4.56
CA ASP A 120 -28.16 -6.38 3.19
C ASP A 120 -27.77 -4.91 2.98
N VAL A 121 -26.54 -4.67 2.52
CA VAL A 121 -25.97 -3.33 2.31
C VAL A 121 -25.40 -3.25 0.90
N LYS A 122 -25.82 -2.24 0.15
CA LYS A 122 -25.24 -1.94 -1.17
C LYS A 122 -23.83 -1.37 -1.01
N ALA A 123 -22.86 -1.97 -1.69
CA ALA A 123 -21.49 -1.46 -1.68
C ALA A 123 -21.41 -0.13 -2.47
N GLY A 124 -20.52 0.77 -2.02
CA GLY A 124 -20.36 2.10 -2.60
C GLY A 124 -20.10 3.12 -1.49
N ARG A 125 -21.14 3.36 -0.68
CA ARG A 125 -21.03 4.23 0.49
C ARG A 125 -20.32 3.55 1.65
N PRO A 126 -19.56 4.32 2.45
CA PRO A 126 -19.05 3.80 3.71
C PRO A 126 -20.19 3.38 4.64
N LEU A 127 -20.06 2.21 5.25
CA LEU A 127 -21.00 1.72 6.26
C LEU A 127 -20.58 2.29 7.61
N THR A 128 -21.39 3.21 8.15
CA THR A 128 -21.13 3.87 9.43
C THR A 128 -21.94 3.24 10.56
N HIS A 129 -21.32 3.03 11.72
CA HIS A 129 -22.02 2.62 12.93
C HIS A 129 -21.33 3.19 14.17
N THR A 130 -22.11 3.53 15.19
CA THR A 130 -21.61 4.06 16.44
C THR A 130 -21.98 3.13 17.58
N PHE A 131 -20.98 2.66 18.31
CA PHE A 131 -21.14 1.94 19.56
C PHE A 131 -21.12 2.92 20.74
N GLU A 132 -21.92 2.64 21.77
CA GLU A 132 -21.86 3.35 23.05
C GLU A 132 -21.06 2.50 24.03
N LEU A 133 -19.98 3.08 24.57
CA LEU A 133 -19.16 2.46 25.61
C LEU A 133 -19.50 3.13 26.95
N VAL A 134 -19.73 2.31 27.97
CA VAL A 134 -20.25 2.76 29.27
C VAL A 134 -19.26 2.38 30.37
N ASN A 135 -18.85 3.36 31.16
CA ASN A 135 -18.13 3.13 32.41
C ASN A 135 -19.13 2.91 33.55
N ALA A 136 -19.45 1.66 33.84
CA ALA A 136 -20.26 1.24 34.99
C ALA A 136 -19.42 0.90 36.24
N SER A 137 -18.12 1.25 36.23
CA SER A 137 -17.22 1.05 37.36
C SER A 137 -17.30 2.20 38.37
N THR A 138 -16.69 2.01 39.54
CA THR A 138 -16.47 3.08 40.54
C THR A 138 -15.18 3.86 40.30
N GLY A 139 -14.39 3.47 39.29
CA GLY A 139 -13.12 4.08 38.94
C GLY A 139 -13.14 4.82 37.61
N THR A 140 -12.03 5.48 37.28
CA THR A 140 -11.84 6.14 35.99
C THR A 140 -11.36 5.13 34.97
N VAL A 141 -12.01 5.07 33.80
CA VAL A 141 -11.58 4.22 32.67
C VAL A 141 -10.85 5.06 31.65
N THR A 142 -9.66 4.62 31.25
CA THR A 142 -8.91 5.19 30.13
C THR A 142 -8.83 4.18 28.99
N VAL A 143 -9.40 4.51 27.84
CA VAL A 143 -9.25 3.76 26.59
C VAL A 143 -7.81 3.95 26.10
N THR A 144 -7.04 2.88 26.11
CA THR A 144 -5.61 2.90 25.77
C THR A 144 -5.37 2.62 24.30
N LYS A 145 -6.20 1.79 23.67
CA LYS A 145 -6.08 1.41 22.26
C LYS A 145 -7.43 1.04 21.67
N VAL A 146 -7.67 1.44 20.42
CA VAL A 146 -8.77 0.93 19.60
C VAL A 146 -8.18 0.35 18.33
N GLU A 147 -8.29 -0.96 18.17
CA GLU A 147 -7.66 -1.74 17.10
C GLU A 147 -8.71 -2.43 16.24
N ALA A 148 -8.67 -2.14 14.94
CA ALA A 148 -9.52 -2.80 13.96
C ALA A 148 -8.87 -4.09 13.47
N GLY A 149 -9.66 -5.15 13.29
CA GLY A 149 -9.19 -6.42 12.72
C GLY A 149 -8.83 -6.35 11.22
N CYS A 150 -9.26 -5.29 10.52
CA CYS A 150 -8.87 -5.00 9.13
C CYS A 150 -8.45 -3.53 8.99
N GLY A 151 -7.55 -3.23 8.04
CA GLY A 151 -7.23 -1.84 7.65
C GLY A 151 -8.36 -1.13 6.87
N CYS A 152 -9.50 -1.80 6.71
CA CYS A 152 -10.65 -1.32 5.96
C CYS A 152 -11.65 -0.50 6.79
N LEU A 153 -11.39 -0.40 8.10
CA LEU A 153 -12.26 0.21 9.10
C LEU A 153 -11.54 1.42 9.68
N ARG A 154 -12.22 2.56 9.70
CA ARG A 154 -11.78 3.78 10.40
C ARG A 154 -12.55 3.88 11.71
N GLN A 155 -11.83 4.19 12.78
CA GLN A 155 -12.37 4.33 14.13
C GLN A 155 -12.15 5.74 14.66
N GLY A 156 -13.13 6.27 15.40
CA GLY A 156 -13.04 7.53 16.11
C GLY A 156 -13.74 7.44 17.46
N VAL A 157 -13.01 7.68 18.54
CA VAL A 157 -13.55 7.72 19.91
C VAL A 157 -13.73 9.17 20.35
N SER A 158 -14.90 9.52 20.88
CA SER A 158 -15.21 10.90 21.26
C SER A 158 -14.48 11.36 22.53
N ALA A 159 -14.25 10.45 23.47
CA ALA A 159 -13.48 10.69 24.69
C ALA A 159 -12.75 9.40 25.10
N SER A 160 -11.45 9.52 25.38
CA SER A 160 -10.59 8.40 25.78
C SER A 160 -10.51 8.19 27.29
N THR A 161 -11.02 9.11 28.10
CA THR A 161 -11.04 9.00 29.56
C THR A 161 -12.47 9.24 30.03
N LEU A 162 -12.95 8.36 30.92
CA LEU A 162 -14.34 8.33 31.37
C LEU A 162 -14.38 8.26 32.88
N ALA A 163 -15.07 9.23 33.48
CA ALA A 163 -15.42 9.20 34.89
C ALA A 163 -16.41 8.05 35.19
N PRO A 164 -16.57 7.65 36.45
CA PRO A 164 -17.62 6.71 36.86
C PRO A 164 -19.01 7.14 36.34
N GLY A 165 -19.73 6.23 35.69
CA GLY A 165 -21.05 6.48 35.09
C GLY A 165 -21.03 7.17 33.71
N GLU A 166 -19.87 7.61 33.22
CA GLU A 166 -19.78 8.32 31.95
C GLU A 166 -19.85 7.36 30.74
N LYS A 167 -20.28 7.92 29.61
CA LYS A 167 -20.44 7.22 28.34
C LYS A 167 -19.67 7.92 27.24
N THR A 168 -19.09 7.14 26.33
CA THR A 168 -18.44 7.66 25.12
C THR A 168 -18.95 6.97 23.88
N LYS A 169 -18.85 7.65 22.75
CA LYS A 169 -19.22 7.12 21.44
C LYS A 169 -17.96 6.66 20.72
N LEU A 170 -18.02 5.44 20.19
CA LEU A 170 -17.03 4.92 19.26
C LEU A 170 -17.68 4.81 17.88
N ALA A 171 -17.33 5.76 16.99
CA ALA A 171 -17.76 5.76 15.61
C ALA A 171 -16.84 4.87 14.76
N LEU A 172 -17.44 3.95 14.02
CA LEU A 172 -16.76 3.09 13.07
C LEU A 172 -17.29 3.38 11.66
N GLU A 173 -16.39 3.47 10.69
CA GLU A 173 -16.69 3.62 9.27
C GLU A 173 -15.97 2.51 8.48
N VAL A 174 -16.75 1.64 7.84
CA VAL A 174 -16.24 0.55 7.00
C VAL A 174 -16.27 1.01 5.55
N ASN A 175 -15.11 0.98 4.86
CA ASN A 175 -15.07 1.18 3.43
C ASN A 175 -15.59 -0.06 2.70
N THR A 176 -16.86 -0.02 2.26
CA THR A 176 -17.54 -1.16 1.61
C THR A 176 -17.00 -1.46 0.21
N LEU A 177 -16.36 -0.49 -0.46
CA LEU A 177 -15.79 -0.68 -1.80
C LEU A 177 -14.63 -1.66 -1.83
N THR A 178 -13.88 -1.75 -0.72
CA THR A 178 -12.73 -2.64 -0.62
C THR A 178 -13.10 -4.04 -0.15
N GLN A 179 -14.38 -4.31 0.10
CA GLN A 179 -14.86 -5.56 0.68
C GLN A 179 -15.34 -6.53 -0.41
N PRO A 180 -15.24 -7.84 -0.17
CA PRO A 180 -15.85 -8.84 -1.04
C PRO A 180 -17.38 -8.77 -1.00
N ASP A 181 -18.00 -9.27 -2.07
CA ASP A 181 -19.45 -9.47 -2.14
C ASP A 181 -19.89 -10.59 -1.17
N GLY A 182 -21.13 -10.55 -0.69
CA GLY A 182 -21.68 -11.54 0.23
C GLY A 182 -21.45 -11.24 1.73
N PRO A 183 -21.48 -12.26 2.61
CA PRO A 183 -21.44 -12.05 4.05
C PRO A 183 -20.06 -11.57 4.51
N ASN A 184 -20.06 -10.45 5.24
CA ASN A 184 -18.88 -9.81 5.79
C ASN A 184 -19.03 -9.62 7.30
N ARG A 185 -17.89 -9.65 7.99
CA ARG A 185 -17.77 -9.43 9.43
C ARG A 185 -16.54 -8.59 9.72
N TRP A 186 -16.73 -7.52 10.48
CA TRP A 186 -15.65 -6.66 10.97
C TRP A 186 -15.64 -6.65 12.49
N GLN A 187 -14.45 -6.75 13.06
CA GLN A 187 -14.25 -6.76 14.51
C GLN A 187 -13.34 -5.61 14.92
N VAL A 188 -13.62 -5.03 16.08
CA VAL A 188 -12.82 -3.98 16.72
C VAL A 188 -12.59 -4.35 18.17
N SER A 189 -11.34 -4.33 18.59
CA SER A 189 -10.92 -4.48 19.98
C SER A 189 -10.70 -3.11 20.60
N VAL A 190 -11.26 -2.90 21.79
CA VAL A 190 -11.07 -1.70 22.60
C VAL A 190 -10.33 -2.11 23.88
N SER A 191 -9.04 -1.82 23.96
CA SER A 191 -8.25 -2.01 25.17
C SER A 191 -8.41 -0.81 26.09
N TYR A 192 -8.53 -1.08 27.40
CA TYR A 192 -8.69 -0.04 28.41
C TYR A 192 -7.92 -0.35 29.69
N GLN A 193 -7.70 0.69 30.49
CA GLN A 193 -7.16 0.63 31.83
C GLN A 193 -8.14 1.27 32.81
N LEU A 194 -8.51 0.53 33.85
CA LEU A 194 -9.39 0.94 34.93
C LEU A 194 -8.56 1.32 36.15
N HIS A 195 -8.77 2.54 36.64
CA HIS A 195 -8.13 3.10 37.83
C HIS A 195 -9.17 3.30 38.93
N GLU A 196 -9.17 2.41 39.91
CA GLU A 196 -10.03 2.51 41.10
C GLU A 196 -9.23 3.03 42.30
N PRO A 197 -9.81 3.92 43.13
CA PRO A 197 -9.16 4.36 44.36
C PRO A 197 -8.84 3.18 45.27
N GLY A 198 -7.57 3.06 45.68
CA GLY A 198 -7.13 2.02 46.61
C GLY A 198 -6.86 0.64 45.99
N ALA A 199 -6.95 0.50 44.66
CA ALA A 199 -6.63 -0.74 43.96
C ALA A 199 -5.53 -0.53 42.90
N ALA A 200 -4.81 -1.60 42.57
CA ALA A 200 -3.88 -1.58 41.45
C ALA A 200 -4.64 -1.40 40.11
N PRO A 201 -4.09 -0.65 39.13
CA PRO A 201 -4.73 -0.48 37.84
C PRO A 201 -4.98 -1.83 37.14
N ARG A 202 -6.19 -2.02 36.64
CA ARG A 202 -6.60 -3.23 35.93
C ARG A 202 -6.73 -2.95 34.45
N THR A 203 -6.31 -3.88 33.59
CA THR A 203 -6.50 -3.77 32.15
C THR A 203 -7.63 -4.69 31.70
N GLY A 204 -8.30 -4.32 30.61
CA GLY A 204 -9.34 -5.14 30.01
C GLY A 204 -9.51 -4.82 28.53
N GLU A 205 -10.39 -5.60 27.89
CA GLU A 205 -10.66 -5.53 26.47
C GLU A 205 -12.16 -5.69 26.21
N VAL A 206 -12.70 -4.85 25.32
CA VAL A 206 -14.08 -4.97 24.82
C VAL A 206 -14.02 -5.29 23.33
N LEU A 207 -14.62 -6.42 22.93
CA LEU A 207 -14.73 -6.81 21.53
C LEU A 207 -16.07 -6.35 20.95
N LEU A 208 -16.01 -5.66 19.82
CA LEU A 208 -17.16 -5.13 19.09
C LEU A 208 -17.21 -5.74 17.69
N GLN A 209 -18.41 -5.98 17.17
CA GLN A 209 -18.59 -6.64 15.88
C GLN A 209 -19.68 -5.98 15.03
N ILE A 210 -19.39 -5.78 13.75
CA ILE A 210 -20.36 -5.40 12.72
C ILE A 210 -20.48 -6.55 11.71
N THR A 211 -21.69 -6.93 11.34
CA THR A 211 -21.96 -7.89 10.27
C THR A 211 -22.89 -7.31 9.21
N ALA A 212 -22.64 -7.63 7.94
CA ALA A 212 -23.49 -7.23 6.82
C ALA A 212 -23.32 -8.20 5.65
N THR A 213 -24.34 -8.36 4.82
CA THR A 213 -24.24 -9.00 3.50
C THR A 213 -24.12 -7.90 2.46
N LEU A 214 -22.99 -7.85 1.74
CA LEU A 214 -22.75 -6.82 0.75
C LEU A 214 -23.22 -7.26 -0.63
N THR A 215 -23.80 -6.33 -1.39
CA THR A 215 -24.10 -6.49 -2.83
C THR A 215 -23.36 -5.43 -3.63
N ARG A 216 -22.47 -5.86 -4.53
CA ARG A 216 -21.63 -4.99 -5.36
C ARG A 216 -22.25 -4.72 -6.72
N GLU A 217 -23.16 -3.75 -6.76
CA GLU A 217 -23.66 -3.20 -8.03
C GLU A 217 -22.67 -2.20 -8.65
N ILE A 218 -21.90 -1.50 -7.79
CA ILE A 218 -20.77 -0.65 -8.15
C ILE A 218 -19.48 -1.37 -7.74
N ALA A 219 -18.52 -1.47 -8.67
CA ALA A 219 -17.24 -2.11 -8.44
C ALA A 219 -16.09 -1.18 -8.84
N VAL A 220 -15.04 -1.18 -8.01
CA VAL A 220 -13.77 -0.56 -8.34
C VAL A 220 -12.70 -1.66 -8.43
N ASN A 221 -11.99 -1.72 -9.55
CA ASN A 221 -10.97 -2.73 -9.79
C ASN A 221 -9.65 -2.12 -10.30
N PRO A 222 -8.52 -2.30 -9.58
CA PRO A 222 -8.42 -2.88 -8.25
C PRO A 222 -9.11 -2.00 -7.17
N PRO A 223 -9.57 -2.58 -6.06
CA PRO A 223 -10.28 -1.83 -5.00
C PRO A 223 -9.38 -0.87 -4.21
N GLN A 224 -8.06 -1.01 -4.35
CA GLN A 224 -7.04 -0.16 -3.76
C GLN A 224 -5.84 -0.08 -4.70
N LEU A 225 -5.06 0.98 -4.60
CA LEU A 225 -3.80 1.13 -5.32
C LEU A 225 -2.61 1.05 -4.38
N ALA A 226 -1.52 0.48 -4.87
CA ALA A 226 -0.24 0.46 -4.17
C ALA A 226 0.88 0.89 -5.10
N PHE A 227 1.61 1.93 -4.74
CA PHE A 227 2.83 2.37 -5.41
C PHE A 227 4.05 1.92 -4.61
N SER A 228 5.05 1.35 -5.28
CA SER A 228 6.35 1.01 -4.69
C SER A 228 7.45 1.39 -5.70
N THR A 229 7.94 2.62 -5.60
CA THR A 229 8.82 3.20 -6.63
C THR A 229 9.84 4.15 -6.02
N ALA A 230 10.96 4.34 -6.70
CA ALA A 230 11.89 5.43 -6.44
C ALA A 230 11.55 6.67 -7.28
N GLY A 231 10.96 6.51 -8.47
CA GLY A 231 10.66 7.60 -9.40
C GLY A 231 9.17 8.01 -9.44
N ALA A 232 8.76 8.63 -10.55
CA ALA A 232 7.34 8.77 -10.85
C ALA A 232 6.73 7.39 -11.18
N ALA A 233 5.42 7.25 -11.01
CA ALA A 233 4.70 6.05 -11.38
C ALA A 233 3.23 6.37 -11.68
N GLN A 234 2.57 5.51 -12.45
CA GLN A 234 1.15 5.62 -12.76
C GLN A 234 0.47 4.27 -12.63
N LYS A 235 -0.76 4.27 -12.15
CA LYS A 235 -1.64 3.11 -12.13
C LYS A 235 -3.05 3.52 -12.56
N THR A 236 -3.77 2.60 -13.18
CA THR A 236 -5.16 2.80 -13.59
C THR A 236 -6.03 1.83 -12.81
N LEU A 237 -7.17 2.32 -12.35
CA LEU A 237 -8.28 1.52 -11.86
C LEU A 237 -9.50 1.74 -12.75
N GLU A 238 -10.45 0.84 -12.67
CA GLU A 238 -11.71 0.90 -13.41
C GLU A 238 -12.86 0.97 -12.41
N VAL A 239 -13.75 1.95 -12.62
CA VAL A 239 -15.05 2.01 -11.94
C VAL A 239 -16.07 1.39 -12.88
N THR A 240 -16.83 0.42 -12.40
CA THR A 240 -17.91 -0.25 -13.13
C THR A 240 -19.20 -0.11 -12.35
N ASP A 241 -20.27 0.35 -13.01
CA ASP A 241 -21.61 0.39 -12.45
C ASP A 241 -22.58 -0.44 -13.31
N LYS A 242 -23.19 -1.45 -12.67
CA LYS A 242 -24.10 -2.41 -13.32
C LYS A 242 -25.57 -2.08 -13.08
N ARG A 243 -25.87 -0.98 -12.37
CA ARG A 243 -27.25 -0.58 -12.07
C ARG A 243 -27.96 -0.09 -13.34
N PRO A 244 -29.30 -0.16 -13.38
CA PRO A 244 -30.09 0.35 -14.51
C PRO A 244 -29.83 1.85 -14.80
N LYS A 245 -29.59 2.63 -13.74
CA LYS A 245 -29.13 4.03 -13.83
C LYS A 245 -27.68 4.09 -13.33
N PRO A 246 -26.69 3.95 -14.23
CA PRO A 246 -25.29 3.94 -13.82
C PRO A 246 -24.80 5.35 -13.49
N LEU A 247 -23.90 5.44 -12.51
CA LEU A 247 -23.21 6.66 -12.15
C LEU A 247 -22.17 7.08 -13.20
N THR A 248 -21.83 8.36 -13.20
CA THR A 248 -20.66 8.92 -13.87
C THR A 248 -19.75 9.58 -12.85
N VAL A 249 -18.46 9.29 -12.92
CA VAL A 249 -17.45 10.01 -12.15
C VAL A 249 -17.23 11.37 -12.82
N LEU A 250 -17.54 12.43 -12.08
CA LEU A 250 -17.46 13.81 -12.54
C LEU A 250 -16.07 14.40 -12.32
N LYS A 251 -15.47 14.08 -11.16
CA LYS A 251 -14.21 14.64 -10.71
C LYS A 251 -13.52 13.68 -9.75
N ALA A 252 -12.20 13.80 -9.63
CA ALA A 252 -11.44 13.12 -8.61
C ALA A 252 -10.54 14.10 -7.84
N THR A 253 -10.31 13.81 -6.56
CA THR A 253 -9.37 14.53 -5.69
C THR A 253 -8.48 13.54 -4.95
N SER A 254 -7.35 14.02 -4.43
CA SER A 254 -6.44 13.21 -3.60
C SER A 254 -6.14 13.92 -2.29
N SER A 255 -5.86 13.15 -1.23
CA SER A 255 -5.37 13.65 0.06
C SER A 255 -3.95 14.21 -0.01
N ALA A 256 -3.18 13.90 -1.04
CA ALA A 256 -1.78 14.31 -1.17
C ALA A 256 -1.50 15.17 -2.41
N PRO A 257 -0.68 16.23 -2.30
CA PRO A 257 -0.35 17.10 -3.43
C PRO A 257 0.52 16.42 -4.50
N HIS A 258 1.17 15.31 -4.17
CA HIS A 258 2.03 14.55 -5.08
C HIS A 258 1.30 13.40 -5.80
N LEU A 259 -0.01 13.27 -5.58
CA LEU A 259 -0.89 12.36 -6.30
C LEU A 259 -1.84 13.18 -7.18
N THR A 260 -1.78 12.94 -8.48
CA THR A 260 -2.71 13.54 -9.45
C THR A 260 -3.63 12.46 -9.99
N VAL A 261 -4.88 12.83 -10.25
CA VAL A 261 -5.91 11.88 -10.68
C VAL A 261 -6.60 12.40 -11.92
N GLU A 262 -6.66 11.56 -12.94
CA GLU A 262 -7.29 11.83 -14.23
C GLU A 262 -8.47 10.89 -14.41
N VAL A 263 -9.64 11.47 -14.69
CA VAL A 263 -10.88 10.74 -14.94
C VAL A 263 -11.02 10.56 -16.45
N GLY A 264 -11.02 9.31 -16.90
CA GLY A 264 -11.21 8.98 -18.32
C GLY A 264 -12.67 9.07 -18.75
N ALA A 265 -12.90 8.96 -20.07
CA ALA A 265 -14.25 8.92 -20.62
C ALA A 265 -14.99 7.65 -20.20
N ALA A 266 -16.28 7.80 -19.87
CA ALA A 266 -17.12 6.66 -19.56
C ALA A 266 -17.51 5.89 -20.85
N VAL A 267 -17.50 4.57 -20.78
CA VAL A 267 -17.91 3.66 -21.84
C VAL A 267 -19.08 2.82 -21.35
N SER A 268 -20.17 2.77 -22.11
CA SER A 268 -21.29 1.88 -21.81
C SER A 268 -21.14 0.57 -22.58
N ALA A 269 -21.15 -0.56 -21.86
CA ALA A 269 -21.07 -1.90 -22.43
C ALA A 269 -22.17 -2.80 -21.83
N ALA A 270 -22.31 -4.01 -22.37
CA ALA A 270 -23.27 -5.00 -21.84
C ALA A 270 -23.02 -5.36 -20.37
N ALA A 271 -21.79 -5.19 -19.88
CA ALA A 271 -21.39 -5.45 -18.50
C ALA A 271 -21.65 -4.29 -17.52
N GLY A 272 -22.25 -3.18 -17.98
CA GLY A 272 -22.45 -1.95 -17.23
C GLY A 272 -21.70 -0.75 -17.83
N ARG A 273 -21.76 0.39 -17.15
CA ARG A 273 -20.98 1.58 -17.50
C ARG A 273 -19.62 1.50 -16.81
N THR A 274 -18.55 1.70 -17.56
CA THR A 274 -17.18 1.64 -17.07
C THR A 274 -16.46 2.98 -17.27
N GLN A 275 -15.59 3.34 -16.34
CA GLN A 275 -14.81 4.58 -16.43
C GLN A 275 -13.40 4.35 -15.85
N PRO A 276 -12.34 4.48 -16.67
CA PRO A 276 -10.98 4.32 -16.17
C PRO A 276 -10.56 5.58 -15.41
N ILE A 277 -9.92 5.37 -14.27
CA ILE A 277 -9.34 6.43 -13.45
C ILE A 277 -7.85 6.19 -13.34
N THR A 278 -7.07 7.14 -13.81
CA THR A 278 -5.62 7.10 -13.79
C THR A 278 -5.09 7.90 -12.60
N VAL A 279 -4.31 7.25 -11.74
CA VAL A 279 -3.65 7.88 -10.60
C VAL A 279 -2.15 7.93 -10.87
N LYS A 280 -1.55 9.12 -10.78
CA LYS A 280 -0.13 9.36 -11.02
C LYS A 280 0.55 9.86 -9.74
N LEU A 281 1.66 9.22 -9.41
CA LEU A 281 2.57 9.59 -8.34
C LEU A 281 3.75 10.39 -8.91
N ALA A 282 3.95 11.60 -8.41
CA ALA A 282 5.04 12.47 -8.84
C ALA A 282 6.43 11.96 -8.41
N ALA A 283 7.46 12.26 -9.20
CA ALA A 283 8.84 11.86 -8.90
C ALA A 283 9.37 12.51 -7.61
N ASN A 284 8.95 13.74 -7.30
CA ASN A 284 9.34 14.51 -6.12
C ASN A 284 8.50 14.18 -4.87
N ALA A 285 7.63 13.16 -4.91
CA ALA A 285 6.96 12.68 -3.70
C ALA A 285 8.02 12.34 -2.63
N PRO A 286 7.85 12.73 -1.35
CA PRO A 286 8.90 12.51 -0.38
C PRO A 286 9.00 11.03 0.01
N ALA A 287 10.20 10.58 0.36
CA ALA A 287 10.47 9.18 0.70
C ALA A 287 9.66 8.69 1.91
N GLY A 288 9.54 7.38 2.05
CA GLY A 288 8.85 6.71 3.16
C GLY A 288 7.53 6.05 2.77
N HIS A 289 6.84 5.55 3.79
CA HIS A 289 5.52 4.93 3.69
C HIS A 289 4.42 5.95 3.99
N ARG A 290 3.37 5.96 3.18
CA ARG A 290 2.16 6.75 3.39
C ARG A 290 0.94 5.96 2.98
N ASP A 291 -0.16 6.16 3.70
CA ASP A 291 -1.47 5.73 3.29
C ASP A 291 -2.28 6.99 2.92
N GLU A 292 -2.62 7.11 1.65
CA GLU A 292 -3.33 8.23 1.05
C GLU A 292 -4.72 7.78 0.59
N THR A 293 -5.59 8.73 0.23
CA THR A 293 -6.93 8.46 -0.29
C THR A 293 -7.17 9.25 -1.58
N VAL A 294 -7.75 8.57 -2.57
CA VAL A 294 -8.35 9.21 -3.75
C VAL A 294 -9.86 9.20 -3.56
N VAL A 295 -10.51 10.35 -3.75
CA VAL A 295 -11.97 10.51 -3.64
C VAL A 295 -12.52 10.82 -5.02
N LEU A 296 -13.40 9.97 -5.52
CA LEU A 296 -14.13 10.21 -6.78
C LEU A 296 -15.49 10.79 -6.45
N LEU A 297 -15.85 11.91 -7.06
CA LEU A 297 -17.15 12.56 -6.94
C LEU A 297 -18.02 12.13 -8.11
N THR A 298 -19.25 11.73 -7.84
CA THR A 298 -20.18 11.20 -8.84
C THR A 298 -21.42 12.08 -9.01
N ASP A 299 -22.23 11.80 -10.03
CA ASP A 299 -23.55 12.39 -10.26
C ASP A 299 -24.68 11.67 -9.50
N ASP A 300 -24.37 10.64 -8.72
CA ASP A 300 -25.35 9.81 -8.03
C ASP A 300 -25.58 10.29 -6.58
N PRO A 301 -26.81 10.73 -6.21
CA PRO A 301 -27.11 11.14 -4.84
C PRO A 301 -27.01 10.00 -3.83
N ASP A 302 -27.19 8.74 -4.25
CA ASP A 302 -27.04 7.57 -3.39
C ASP A 302 -25.59 7.15 -3.22
N CYS A 303 -24.68 7.63 -4.08
CA CYS A 303 -23.26 7.33 -4.02
C CYS A 303 -22.39 8.55 -4.43
N PRO A 304 -22.50 9.68 -3.71
CA PRO A 304 -21.92 10.96 -4.13
C PRO A 304 -20.39 10.94 -4.15
N GLU A 305 -19.78 10.07 -3.35
CA GLU A 305 -18.33 9.89 -3.28
C GLU A 305 -17.92 8.41 -3.18
N LEU A 306 -16.84 8.06 -3.85
CA LEU A 306 -16.17 6.76 -3.76
C LEU A 306 -14.75 6.98 -3.24
N ARG A 307 -14.37 6.31 -2.14
CA ARG A 307 -13.03 6.44 -1.52
C ARG A 307 -12.15 5.24 -1.86
N ILE A 308 -11.07 5.50 -2.59
CA ILE A 308 -10.04 4.50 -2.94
C ILE A 308 -8.80 4.72 -2.08
N PRO A 309 -8.40 3.71 -1.27
CA PRO A 309 -7.13 3.75 -0.57
C PRO A 309 -5.95 3.65 -1.54
N VAL A 310 -4.93 4.47 -1.30
CA VAL A 310 -3.68 4.46 -2.08
C VAL A 310 -2.50 4.34 -1.12
N ARG A 311 -1.85 3.18 -1.09
CA ARG A 311 -0.62 2.98 -0.32
C ARG A 311 0.59 3.41 -1.14
N VAL A 312 1.44 4.26 -0.60
CA VAL A 312 2.66 4.73 -1.25
C VAL A 312 3.88 4.31 -0.44
N LEU A 313 4.72 3.47 -1.03
CA LEU A 313 6.10 3.23 -0.61
C LEU A 313 7.02 3.96 -1.60
N LYS A 314 7.43 5.16 -1.22
CA LYS A 314 8.40 5.94 -1.99
C LYS A 314 9.80 5.61 -1.48
N ARG A 315 10.57 4.85 -2.25
CA ARG A 315 11.98 4.60 -1.93
C ARG A 315 12.75 5.90 -2.05
N ALA A 316 13.64 6.18 -1.10
CA ALA A 316 14.55 7.31 -1.20
C ALA A 316 15.31 7.22 -2.53
N VAL A 317 15.29 8.31 -3.29
CA VAL A 317 16.16 8.47 -4.46
C VAL A 317 17.53 8.85 -3.92
N GLY A 318 18.21 7.85 -3.36
CA GLY A 318 19.62 7.91 -3.05
C GLY A 318 20.38 7.01 -4.03
N PRO A 319 21.62 7.35 -4.39
CA PRO A 319 22.49 6.43 -5.13
C PRO A 319 22.67 5.08 -4.39
N VAL A 320 22.46 5.06 -3.08
CA VAL A 320 22.55 3.88 -2.22
C VAL A 320 21.50 3.92 -1.10
N THR A 321 21.06 2.74 -0.67
CA THR A 321 20.25 2.51 0.54
C THR A 321 21.18 2.31 1.74
N VAL A 322 20.87 2.93 2.87
CA VAL A 322 21.65 2.85 4.12
C VAL A 322 20.93 1.95 5.12
N THR A 323 21.65 1.04 5.77
CA THR A 323 21.10 0.16 6.82
C THR A 323 22.12 -0.08 7.93
N PRO A 324 21.82 0.27 9.20
CA PRO A 324 20.65 1.05 9.64
C PRO A 324 20.67 2.48 9.08
N ASP A 325 19.49 3.10 8.96
CA ASP A 325 19.34 4.48 8.46
C ASP A 325 19.69 5.56 9.49
N ALA A 326 19.81 5.18 10.77
CA ALA A 326 20.39 5.98 11.84
C ALA A 326 21.17 5.10 12.84
N VAL A 327 22.20 5.67 13.46
CA VAL A 327 23.01 5.01 14.50
C VAL A 327 22.66 5.61 15.86
N THR A 328 22.33 4.74 16.82
CA THR A 328 22.15 5.15 18.23
C THR A 328 23.15 4.41 19.09
N ALA A 329 24.15 5.11 19.60
CA ALA A 329 25.14 4.55 20.52
C ALA A 329 24.57 4.52 21.95
N ARG A 330 24.58 3.33 22.55
CA ARG A 330 24.23 3.09 23.95
C ARG A 330 25.40 2.39 24.62
N PHE A 331 25.86 2.94 25.73
CA PHE A 331 27.01 2.44 26.47
C PHE A 331 26.53 1.50 27.58
N ALA A 332 27.09 0.29 27.62
CA ALA A 332 27.00 -0.58 28.79
C ALA A 332 28.03 -0.15 29.85
N PRO A 333 27.84 -0.49 31.15
CA PRO A 333 28.82 -0.20 32.18
C PRO A 333 30.21 -0.76 31.82
N GLY A 334 31.24 0.09 31.90
CA GLY A 334 32.64 -0.28 31.57
C GLY A 334 32.96 -0.33 30.07
N GLN A 335 32.03 0.05 29.19
CA GLN A 335 32.26 0.09 27.75
C GLN A 335 32.90 1.42 27.31
N THR A 336 34.10 1.36 26.75
CA THR A 336 34.89 2.54 26.37
C THR A 336 34.53 3.13 25.00
N GLU A 337 33.93 2.34 24.11
CA GLU A 337 33.43 2.80 22.80
C GLU A 337 32.27 1.93 22.29
N VAL A 338 31.40 2.53 21.47
CA VAL A 338 30.35 1.84 20.71
C VAL A 338 30.68 1.93 19.24
N SER A 339 30.78 0.79 18.56
CA SER A 339 31.07 0.69 17.13
C SER A 339 29.90 0.06 16.39
N THR A 340 29.34 0.76 15.41
CA THR A 340 28.22 0.29 14.58
C THR A 340 28.63 0.23 13.12
N LEU A 341 28.36 -0.91 12.47
CA LEU A 341 28.55 -1.06 11.03
C LEU A 341 27.28 -0.64 10.29
N VAL A 342 27.42 0.33 9.41
CA VAL A 342 26.39 0.81 8.51
C VAL A 342 26.66 0.29 7.11
N GLN A 343 25.69 -0.40 6.53
CA GLN A 343 25.76 -0.97 5.20
C GLN A 343 25.14 0.00 4.18
N LEU A 344 25.88 0.31 3.12
CA LEU A 344 25.40 1.06 1.96
C LEU A 344 25.23 0.07 0.81
N ARG A 345 24.04 0.04 0.19
CA ARG A 345 23.72 -0.89 -0.90
C ARG A 345 23.16 -0.16 -2.10
N SER A 346 23.69 -0.43 -3.29
CA SER A 346 23.13 0.09 -4.53
C SER A 346 21.74 -0.54 -4.80
N PRO A 347 20.69 0.24 -5.04
CA PRO A 347 19.33 -0.28 -5.29
C PRO A 347 19.25 -1.19 -6.53
N GLU A 348 20.12 -0.98 -7.51
CA GLU A 348 20.15 -1.71 -8.79
C GLU A 348 21.28 -2.74 -8.86
N GLY A 349 22.02 -2.94 -7.75
CA GLY A 349 23.21 -3.80 -7.74
C GLY A 349 24.39 -3.25 -8.54
N LYS A 350 24.32 -2.00 -9.00
CA LYS A 350 25.41 -1.32 -9.68
C LYS A 350 26.57 -1.09 -8.72
N ALA A 351 27.80 -1.36 -9.16
CA ALA A 351 28.99 -1.11 -8.37
C ALA A 351 29.19 0.39 -8.12
N PHE A 352 29.57 0.74 -6.89
CA PHE A 352 29.93 2.10 -6.50
C PHE A 352 31.13 2.06 -5.55
N THR A 353 31.79 3.21 -5.40
CA THR A 353 32.89 3.43 -4.45
C THR A 353 32.50 4.49 -3.41
N VAL A 354 33.06 4.39 -2.21
CA VAL A 354 33.00 5.46 -1.20
C VAL A 354 34.26 6.31 -1.35
N ALA A 355 34.08 7.58 -1.71
CA ALA A 355 35.18 8.53 -1.89
C ALA A 355 35.67 9.13 -0.56
N GLY A 356 34.78 9.23 0.43
CA GLY A 356 35.12 9.68 1.77
C GLY A 356 33.95 9.57 2.73
N ALA A 357 34.23 9.55 4.04
CA ALA A 357 33.21 9.59 5.08
C ALA A 357 33.73 10.36 6.29
N GLU A 358 32.99 11.37 6.73
CA GLU A 358 33.39 12.31 7.78
C GLU A 358 32.22 12.59 8.72
N ALA A 359 32.48 12.67 10.03
CA ALA A 359 31.49 13.13 11.01
C ALA A 359 31.56 14.65 11.16
N ASP A 360 30.41 15.31 11.30
CA ASP A 360 30.33 16.76 11.58
C ASP A 360 30.56 17.11 13.07
N PHE A 361 30.88 16.13 13.91
CA PHE A 361 31.17 16.31 15.34
C PHE A 361 32.55 15.74 15.71
N PRO A 362 33.44 16.56 16.34
CA PRO A 362 34.76 16.10 16.75
C PRO A 362 34.72 14.91 17.72
N GLY A 363 35.54 13.90 17.46
CA GLY A 363 35.66 12.70 18.31
C GLY A 363 34.81 11.51 17.89
N VAL A 364 33.85 11.68 16.97
CA VAL A 364 33.16 10.53 16.34
C VAL A 364 34.08 9.96 15.26
N GLY A 365 34.51 8.72 15.44
CA GLY A 365 35.37 8.01 14.49
C GLY A 365 34.57 7.45 13.33
N VAL A 366 35.08 7.63 12.11
CA VAL A 366 34.46 7.08 10.90
C VAL A 366 35.53 6.34 10.09
N LYS A 367 35.24 5.08 9.73
CA LYS A 367 36.06 4.29 8.80
C LYS A 367 35.15 3.70 7.74
N PHE A 368 35.64 3.48 6.53
CA PHE A 368 34.85 2.89 5.45
C PHE A 368 35.66 1.84 4.69
N SER A 369 34.97 0.88 4.07
CA SER A 369 35.59 -0.16 3.26
C SER A 369 36.09 0.41 1.93
N PRO A 370 37.38 0.21 1.57
CA PRO A 370 37.86 0.52 0.22
C PRO A 370 37.33 -0.52 -0.79
N GLY A 371 37.12 -0.10 -2.04
CA GLY A 371 36.75 -0.98 -3.14
C GLY A 371 35.47 -0.56 -3.86
N SER A 372 35.28 -1.15 -5.05
CA SER A 372 34.09 -0.97 -5.88
C SER A 372 33.22 -2.22 -5.80
N GLY A 373 31.94 -2.05 -5.47
CA GLY A 373 31.01 -3.17 -5.36
C GLY A 373 29.57 -2.73 -5.17
N PRO A 374 28.61 -3.66 -5.22
CA PRO A 374 27.18 -3.35 -5.01
C PRO A 374 26.85 -2.98 -3.55
N VAL A 375 27.80 -3.20 -2.64
CA VAL A 375 27.70 -2.97 -1.20
C VAL A 375 29.02 -2.37 -0.70
N ALA A 376 28.92 -1.34 0.13
CA ALA A 376 30.02 -0.81 0.93
C ALA A 376 29.63 -0.75 2.41
N THR A 377 30.62 -0.64 3.30
CA THR A 377 30.38 -0.51 4.75
C THR A 377 31.07 0.72 5.31
N VAL A 378 30.38 1.41 6.22
CA VAL A 378 30.89 2.53 7.01
C VAL A 378 30.77 2.14 8.48
N ARG A 379 31.90 2.06 9.17
CA ARG A 379 31.97 1.86 10.61
C ARG A 379 31.96 3.23 11.30
N VAL A 380 30.97 3.43 12.16
CA VAL A 380 30.83 4.61 13.02
C VAL A 380 31.21 4.20 14.44
N THR A 381 32.17 4.91 15.03
CA THR A 381 32.66 4.68 16.40
C THR A 381 32.39 5.91 17.25
N VAL A 382 31.64 5.73 18.34
CA VAL A 382 31.39 6.78 19.34
C VAL A 382 32.13 6.39 20.63
N PRO A 383 33.17 7.15 21.04
CA PRO A 383 33.87 6.88 22.30
C PRO A 383 33.08 7.37 23.52
N GLU A 384 33.25 6.70 24.65
CA GLU A 384 32.58 7.01 25.92
C GLU A 384 32.88 8.44 26.41
N ALA A 385 34.04 8.99 26.05
CA ALA A 385 34.41 10.36 26.37
C ALA A 385 33.37 11.40 25.91
N LEU A 386 32.64 11.12 24.81
CA LEU A 386 31.54 11.96 24.31
C LEU A 386 30.23 11.74 25.06
N ALA A 387 30.05 10.58 25.69
CA ALA A 387 28.85 10.19 26.41
C ALA A 387 28.73 10.82 27.81
N LYS A 388 29.60 11.78 28.16
CA LYS A 388 29.41 12.63 29.36
C LYS A 388 28.12 13.45 29.28
N GLN A 389 27.69 13.79 28.06
CA GLN A 389 26.43 14.47 27.76
C GLN A 389 25.77 13.82 26.55
N PRO A 390 24.43 13.81 26.46
CA PRO A 390 23.75 13.36 25.26
C PRO A 390 24.10 14.28 24.07
N GLY A 391 24.23 13.71 22.89
CA GLY A 391 24.61 14.46 21.70
C GLY A 391 24.11 13.81 20.40
N ARG A 392 24.23 14.58 19.32
CA ARG A 392 23.85 14.17 17.96
C ARG A 392 24.80 14.77 16.95
N CYS A 393 25.05 14.03 15.88
CA CYS A 393 25.86 14.47 14.74
C CYS A 393 25.38 13.78 13.47
N ASN A 394 25.93 14.17 12.32
CA ASN A 394 25.76 13.47 11.06
C ASN A 394 27.10 12.97 10.54
N VAL A 395 27.10 11.73 10.05
CA VAL A 395 28.20 11.18 9.26
C VAL A 395 27.85 11.36 7.79
N ARG A 396 28.61 12.21 7.09
CA ARG A 396 28.46 12.48 5.66
C ARG A 396 29.38 11.55 4.87
N VAL A 397 28.78 10.72 4.03
CA VAL A 397 29.46 9.75 3.16
C VAL A 397 29.38 10.25 1.73
N ARG A 398 30.53 10.62 1.16
CA ARG A 398 30.68 11.02 -0.24
C ARG A 398 30.89 9.78 -1.09
N LEU A 399 30.07 9.58 -2.11
CA LEU A 399 30.19 8.48 -3.06
C LEU A 399 31.06 8.92 -4.25
N GLY A 400 31.69 7.94 -4.90
CA GLY A 400 32.55 8.15 -6.06
C GLY A 400 31.79 8.56 -7.34
N GLU A 401 32.35 8.22 -8.50
CA GLU A 401 32.10 8.76 -9.87
C GLU A 401 30.66 9.09 -10.30
N SER A 402 29.62 8.59 -9.64
CA SER A 402 28.23 8.97 -9.89
C SER A 402 27.80 10.32 -9.29
N GLY A 403 28.57 10.87 -8.34
CA GLY A 403 28.16 12.06 -7.58
C GLY A 403 27.00 11.73 -6.62
N GLY A 404 27.17 12.05 -5.35
CA GLY A 404 26.15 11.78 -4.35
C GLY A 404 26.71 11.81 -2.95
N GLU A 405 25.96 12.38 -2.04
CA GLU A 405 26.29 12.40 -0.62
C GLU A 405 25.14 11.75 0.15
N VAL A 406 25.49 10.97 1.15
CA VAL A 406 24.56 10.31 2.05
C VAL A 406 24.87 10.75 3.46
N SER A 407 23.85 11.20 4.18
CA SER A 407 23.99 11.61 5.58
C SER A 407 23.40 10.53 6.48
N ILE A 408 24.18 10.04 7.43
CA ILE A 408 23.78 9.06 8.44
C ILE A 408 23.67 9.78 9.79
N PRO A 409 22.47 9.97 10.35
CA PRO A 409 22.31 10.54 11.68
C PRO A 409 22.89 9.62 12.74
N VAL A 410 23.65 10.19 13.67
CA VAL A 410 24.24 9.50 14.81
C VAL A 410 23.80 10.20 16.09
N SER A 411 23.37 9.45 17.08
CA SER A 411 23.02 9.97 18.40
C SER A 411 23.60 9.08 19.51
N TRP A 412 23.83 9.67 20.67
CA TRP A 412 24.24 8.94 21.87
C TRP A 412 23.56 9.49 23.11
N THR A 413 23.29 8.60 24.06
CA THR A 413 22.74 8.97 25.37
C THR A 413 23.87 9.16 26.37
N GLY A 414 23.68 10.09 27.31
CA GLY A 414 24.60 10.24 28.42
C GLY A 414 24.74 8.93 29.21
N ALA A 415 25.97 8.53 29.52
CA ALA A 415 26.22 7.38 30.37
C ALA A 415 25.64 7.67 31.76
N LYS A 416 24.70 6.83 32.23
CA LYS A 416 24.34 6.82 33.64
C LYS A 416 25.54 6.27 34.41
N LYS A 417 26.14 7.09 35.26
CA LYS A 417 27.19 6.65 36.18
C LYS A 417 26.70 5.53 37.08
#